data_AF-A0A7G5LT50-F1
#
_entry.id   AF-A0A7G5LT50-F1
#
_cell.length_a   1.000
_cell.length_b   1.000
_cell.length_c   1.000
_cell.angle_alpha   90.00
_cell.angle_beta   90.00
_cell.angle_gamma   90.00
#
_symmetry.space_group_name_H-M   'P 1'
#
loop_
_entity.id
_entity.type
_entity.pdbx_description
1 polymer ?
#
loop_
_entity_poly.entity_id
_entity_poly.type
_entity_poly.pdbx_seq_one_letter_code
_entity_poly.pdbx_strand_id
1 'polypeptide(L)'
;MLLAAFAALLCGIALGGVLVWWSSRREPPEPVTGRRLTPIAPELKQAQLDTRGNRPVDDVTRSEITRLLQTGRKMEAIRLLHASTDMSLLQAKARVEEWSDAVERRLIAQAYADARDLAHDEIDEALADDLRELLGLRLGRWRALKLLRRRTTMRLADAFDYIDTIRRTSLVE
;
A
#
# COMPACT_ATOMS: atom_id res chain seq x y z
N MET A 1 -32.28 -28.21 20.66
CA MET A 1 -31.11 -27.59 19.99
C MET A 1 -31.29 -26.10 19.70
N LEU A 2 -32.49 -25.63 19.31
CA LEU A 2 -32.78 -24.20 19.08
C LEU A 2 -32.53 -23.27 20.29
N LEU A 3 -32.85 -23.73 21.50
CA LEU A 3 -32.63 -22.97 22.75
C LEU A 3 -31.14 -22.67 23.04
N ALA A 4 -30.24 -23.60 22.71
CA ALA A 4 -28.81 -23.42 22.92
C ALA A 4 -28.19 -22.42 21.93
N ALA A 5 -28.70 -22.39 20.69
CA ALA A 5 -28.26 -21.42 19.68
C ALA A 5 -28.69 -19.99 20.03
N PHE A 6 -29.90 -19.81 20.57
CA PHE A 6 -30.37 -18.50 21.04
C PHE A 6 -29.58 -17.99 22.25
N ALA A 7 -29.24 -18.87 23.20
CA ALA A 7 -28.42 -18.51 24.35
C ALA A 7 -27.01 -18.05 23.93
N ALA A 8 -26.39 -18.73 22.95
CA ALA A 8 -25.08 -18.35 22.43
C ALA A 8 -25.09 -16.99 21.70
N LEU A 9 -26.15 -16.72 20.93
CA LEU A 9 -26.33 -15.44 20.23
C LEU A 9 -26.49 -14.28 21.22
N LEU A 10 -27.33 -14.45 22.24
CA LEU A 10 -27.55 -13.43 23.27
C LEU A 10 -26.29 -13.16 24.09
N CYS A 11 -25.50 -14.19 24.39
CA CYS A 11 -24.23 -14.05 25.10
C CYS A 11 -23.19 -13.28 24.25
N GLY A 12 -23.15 -13.54 22.93
CA GLY A 12 -22.29 -12.81 21.99
C GLY A 12 -22.66 -11.32 21.89
N ILE A 13 -23.95 -10.99 21.83
CA ILE A 13 -24.43 -9.60 21.79
C ILE A 13 -24.12 -8.90 23.12
N ALA A 14 -24.32 -9.57 24.26
CA ALA A 14 -23.99 -9.03 25.57
C ALA A 14 -22.48 -8.74 25.71
N LEU A 15 -21.62 -9.67 25.28
CA LEU A 15 -20.17 -9.47 25.28
C LEU A 15 -19.73 -8.34 24.36
N GLY A 16 -20.31 -8.25 23.15
CA GLY A 16 -20.05 -7.14 22.22
C GLY A 16 -20.44 -5.78 22.82
N GLY A 17 -21.61 -5.69 23.46
CA GLY A 17 -22.07 -4.49 24.14
C GLY A 17 -21.15 -4.07 25.29
N VAL A 18 -20.70 -5.03 26.11
CA VAL A 18 -19.76 -4.78 27.21
C VAL A 18 -18.40 -4.30 26.70
N LEU A 19 -17.91 -4.86 25.60
CA LEU A 19 -16.61 -4.49 25.02
C LEU A 19 -16.62 -3.08 24.44
N VAL A 20 -17.70 -2.70 23.76
CA VAL A 20 -17.92 -1.32 23.26
C VAL A 20 -18.08 -0.33 24.41
N TRP A 21 -18.85 -0.68 25.44
CA TRP A 21 -19.03 0.16 26.62
C TRP A 21 -17.74 0.35 27.42
N TRP A 22 -16.91 -0.68 27.53
CA TRP A 22 -15.60 -0.60 28.16
C TRP A 22 -14.61 0.25 27.34
N SER A 23 -14.70 0.19 26.00
CA SER A 23 -13.96 1.09 25.10
C SER A 23 -14.34 2.56 25.30
N SER A 24 -15.64 2.85 25.45
CA SER A 24 -16.15 4.22 25.65
C SER A 24 -15.88 4.81 27.04
N ARG A 25 -15.40 4.01 28.01
CA ARG A 25 -14.93 4.52 29.32
C ARG A 25 -13.49 5.02 29.30
N ARG A 26 -12.75 4.84 28.19
CA ARG A 26 -11.45 5.50 28.02
C ARG A 26 -11.71 6.94 27.62
N GLU A 27 -11.34 7.86 28.50
CA GLU A 27 -11.48 9.30 28.30
C GLU A 27 -10.95 9.69 26.91
N PRO A 28 -11.65 10.55 26.15
CA PRO A 28 -11.12 11.09 24.91
C PRO A 28 -9.79 11.79 25.23
N PRO A 29 -8.73 11.59 24.42
CA PRO A 29 -7.49 12.34 24.61
C PRO A 29 -7.84 13.83 24.61
N GLU A 30 -7.45 14.53 25.68
CA GLU A 30 -7.70 15.96 25.80
C GLU A 30 -7.34 16.66 24.48
N PRO A 31 -8.20 17.53 23.94
CA PRO A 31 -7.77 18.39 22.86
C PRO A 31 -6.60 19.18 23.41
N VAL A 32 -5.41 19.00 22.84
CA VAL A 32 -4.22 19.79 23.15
C VAL A 32 -4.58 21.24 22.81
N THR A 33 -5.16 21.96 23.76
CA THR A 33 -5.40 23.38 23.72
C THR A 33 -4.02 23.99 23.63
N GLY A 34 -3.69 24.42 22.41
CA GLY A 34 -2.38 24.89 22.05
C GLY A 34 -1.87 25.89 23.08
N ARG A 35 -0.80 25.51 23.76
CA ARG A 35 0.06 26.46 24.46
C ARG A 35 0.45 27.48 23.40
N ARG A 36 -0.10 28.70 23.46
CA ARG A 36 0.36 29.81 22.63
C ARG A 36 1.82 30.05 23.01
N LEU A 37 2.72 29.47 22.24
CA LEU A 37 4.10 29.90 22.23
C LEU A 37 4.07 31.36 21.80
N THR A 38 4.58 32.25 22.65
CA THR A 38 4.84 33.63 22.29
C THR A 38 5.63 33.65 20.98
N PRO A 39 5.27 34.48 20.00
CA PRO A 39 6.02 34.55 18.76
C PRO A 39 7.43 35.01 19.11
N ILE A 40 8.37 34.07 19.05
CA ILE A 40 9.79 34.36 19.08
C ILE A 40 10.05 35.38 17.97
N ALA A 41 10.77 36.45 18.32
CA ALA A 41 10.97 37.67 17.57
C ALA A 41 11.06 37.47 16.03
N PRO A 42 10.52 38.40 15.22
CA PRO A 42 10.59 38.35 13.76
C PRO A 42 12.03 38.28 13.21
N GLU A 43 13.02 38.63 14.05
CA GLU A 43 14.44 38.58 13.73
C GLU A 43 14.98 37.14 13.58
N LEU A 44 14.37 36.15 14.25
CA LEU A 44 14.70 34.72 14.06
C LEU A 44 14.08 34.11 12.79
N LYS A 45 13.09 34.79 12.18
CA LYS A 45 12.61 34.42 10.83
C LYS A 45 13.55 34.88 9.72
N GLN A 46 14.38 35.89 10.00
CA GLN A 46 15.34 36.46 9.05
C GLN A 46 16.76 35.92 9.26
N ALA A 47 17.10 35.48 10.47
CA ALA A 47 18.31 34.72 10.71
C ALA A 47 18.14 33.26 10.24
N GLN A 48 18.92 32.88 9.21
CA GLN A 48 19.21 31.50 8.81
C GLN A 48 18.24 30.77 7.86
N LEU A 49 17.83 31.44 6.77
CA LEU A 49 17.68 30.74 5.49
C LEU A 49 18.76 31.19 4.51
N ASP A 50 20.00 31.31 4.99
CA ASP A 50 21.18 31.25 4.12
C ASP A 50 21.28 29.82 3.56
N THR A 51 20.50 29.52 2.51
CA THR A 51 20.57 28.22 1.82
C THR A 51 21.74 28.26 0.83
N ARG A 52 22.97 28.34 1.36
CA ARG A 52 24.18 27.97 0.61
C ARG A 52 24.31 26.46 0.70
N GLY A 53 23.82 25.75 -0.31
CA GLY A 53 24.01 24.29 -0.39
C GLY A 53 22.94 23.60 -1.21
N ASN A 54 23.08 23.61 -2.53
CA ASN A 54 22.38 22.68 -3.40
C ASN A 54 23.41 22.05 -4.34
N ARG A 55 24.44 21.42 -3.73
CA ARG A 55 25.40 20.65 -4.53
C ARG A 55 24.64 19.52 -5.22
N PRO A 56 24.88 19.28 -6.51
CA PRO A 56 24.27 18.15 -7.20
C PRO A 56 24.70 16.86 -6.51
N VAL A 57 23.73 16.00 -6.20
CA VAL A 57 23.99 14.67 -5.65
C VAL A 57 24.65 13.82 -6.74
N ASP A 58 25.85 13.34 -6.46
CA ASP A 58 26.57 12.41 -7.31
C ASP A 58 25.84 11.07 -7.43
N ASP A 59 26.10 10.34 -8.52
CA ASP A 59 25.36 9.11 -8.81
C ASP A 59 25.66 7.99 -7.79
N VAL A 60 26.86 7.98 -7.19
CA VAL A 60 27.22 7.01 -6.14
C VAL A 60 26.37 7.25 -4.90
N THR A 61 26.32 8.48 -4.38
CA THR A 61 25.46 8.82 -3.24
C THR A 61 23.98 8.56 -3.54
N ARG A 62 23.51 8.85 -4.76
CA ARG A 62 22.13 8.54 -5.16
C ARG A 62 21.84 7.04 -5.10
N SER A 63 22.76 6.20 -5.58
CA SER A 63 22.63 4.74 -5.53
C SER A 63 22.57 4.22 -4.09
N GLU A 64 23.39 4.78 -3.20
CA GLU A 64 23.43 4.38 -1.80
C GLU A 64 22.18 4.83 -1.03
N ILE A 65 21.68 6.06 -1.28
CA ILE A 65 20.40 6.54 -0.75
C ILE A 65 19.27 5.59 -1.19
N THR A 66 19.27 5.17 -2.46
CA THR A 66 18.27 4.22 -2.97
C THR A 66 18.34 2.88 -2.23
N ARG A 67 19.54 2.35 -2.01
CA ARG A 67 19.77 1.11 -1.25
C ARG A 67 19.28 1.22 0.20
N LEU A 68 19.57 2.34 0.86
CA LEU A 68 19.11 2.61 2.23
C LEU A 68 17.58 2.68 2.29
N LEU A 69 16.92 3.28 1.29
CA LEU A 69 15.47 3.34 1.22
C LEU A 69 14.85 1.95 0.98
N GLN A 70 15.41 1.15 0.08
CA GLN A 70 14.96 -0.23 -0.16
C GLN A 70 15.07 -1.12 1.08
N THR A 71 16.06 -0.86 1.94
CA THR A 71 16.29 -1.61 3.20
C THR A 71 15.57 -1.01 4.41
N GLY A 72 14.75 0.03 4.23
CA GLY A 72 13.99 0.70 5.30
C GLY A 72 14.82 1.61 6.21
N ARG A 73 16.08 1.91 5.88
CA ARG A 73 17.01 2.74 6.66
C ARG A 73 16.88 4.23 6.33
N LYS A 74 15.65 4.75 6.38
CA LYS A 74 15.29 6.11 5.94
C LYS A 74 16.08 7.22 6.65
N MET A 75 16.27 7.09 7.96
CA MET A 75 17.01 8.09 8.74
C MET A 75 18.47 8.23 8.31
N GLU A 76 19.09 7.14 7.86
CA GLU A 76 20.47 7.16 7.37
C GLU A 76 20.54 7.81 5.99
N ALA A 77 19.53 7.57 5.15
CA ALA A 77 19.42 8.21 3.85
C ALA A 77 19.30 9.74 3.99
N ILE A 78 18.54 10.23 4.98
CA ILE A 78 18.44 11.66 5.32
C ILE A 78 19.78 12.23 5.76
N ARG A 79 20.50 11.53 6.65
CA ARG A 79 21.82 11.96 7.14
C ARG A 79 22.84 12.02 5.99
N LEU A 80 22.85 11.00 5.13
CA LEU A 80 23.72 10.93 3.98
C LEU A 80 23.45 12.07 2.99
N LEU A 81 22.18 12.34 2.69
CA LEU A 81 21.80 13.45 1.83
C LEU A 81 22.23 14.79 2.44
N HIS A 82 21.90 15.04 3.71
CA HIS A 82 22.29 16.25 4.43
C HIS A 82 23.81 16.49 4.40
N ALA A 83 24.60 15.45 4.66
CA ALA A 83 26.06 15.54 4.70
C ALA A 83 26.69 15.76 3.30
N SER A 84 26.03 15.30 2.24
CA SER A 84 26.57 15.38 0.86
C SER A 84 26.21 16.70 0.14
N THR A 85 25.06 17.30 0.45
CA THR A 85 24.54 18.45 -0.31
C THR A 85 24.59 19.78 0.41
N ASP A 86 25.02 19.80 1.68
CA ASP A 86 24.95 20.95 2.60
C ASP A 86 23.51 21.51 2.75
N MET A 87 22.48 20.73 2.39
CA MET A 87 21.07 21.10 2.57
C MET A 87 20.72 21.19 4.05
N SER A 88 19.71 21.98 4.42
CA SER A 88 19.16 21.89 5.78
C SER A 88 18.55 20.51 6.05
N LEU A 89 18.53 20.08 7.32
CA LEU A 89 17.96 18.78 7.70
C LEU A 89 16.48 18.65 7.28
N LEU A 90 15.72 19.75 7.32
CA LEU A 90 14.33 19.79 6.88
C LEU A 90 14.20 19.55 5.36
N GLN A 91 15.06 20.18 4.57
CA GLN A 91 15.10 19.99 3.11
C GLN A 91 15.54 18.57 2.74
N ALA A 92 16.57 18.04 3.42
CA ALA A 92 17.04 16.67 3.21
C ALA A 92 15.93 15.66 3.54
N LYS A 93 15.20 15.87 4.65
CA LYS A 93 14.04 15.03 4.99
C LYS A 93 12.99 15.07 3.89
N ALA A 94 12.54 16.26 3.49
CA ALA A 94 11.50 16.41 2.47
C ALA A 94 11.89 15.73 1.14
N ARG A 95 13.15 15.90 0.71
CA ARG A 95 13.66 15.26 -0.51
C ARG A 95 13.71 13.74 -0.41
N VAL A 96 14.11 13.20 0.75
CA VAL A 96 14.15 11.75 0.96
C VAL A 96 12.75 11.15 1.04
N GLU A 97 11.75 11.87 1.58
CA GLU A 97 10.34 11.44 1.51
C GLU A 97 9.89 11.28 0.06
N GLU A 98 10.09 12.29 -0.78
CA GLU A 98 9.74 12.22 -2.22
C GLU A 98 10.45 11.06 -2.94
N TRP A 99 11.73 10.83 -2.63
CA TRP A 99 12.47 9.69 -3.18
C TRP A 99 11.96 8.35 -2.68
N SER A 100 11.61 8.25 -1.39
CA SER A 100 11.04 7.04 -0.80
C SER A 100 9.76 6.63 -1.52
N ASP A 101 8.86 7.57 -1.76
CA ASP A 101 7.59 7.32 -2.46
C ASP A 101 7.82 6.88 -3.91
N ALA A 102 8.86 7.41 -4.57
CA ALA A 102 9.23 6.99 -5.91
C ALA A 102 9.82 5.57 -5.94
N VAL A 103 10.69 5.24 -4.97
CA VAL A 103 11.28 3.91 -4.82
C VAL A 103 10.20 2.87 -4.51
N GLU A 104 9.30 3.16 -3.58
CA GLU A 104 8.19 2.28 -3.22
C GLU A 104 7.29 1.98 -4.43
N ARG A 105 6.87 3.03 -5.16
CA ARG A 105 6.09 2.86 -6.39
C ARG A 105 6.81 1.97 -7.42
N ARG A 106 8.12 2.14 -7.58
CA ARG A 106 8.92 1.31 -8.48
C ARG A 106 8.98 -0.15 -8.01
N LEU A 107 9.22 -0.39 -6.72
CA LEU A 107 9.28 -1.74 -6.17
C LEU A 107 7.93 -2.45 -6.31
N ILE A 108 6.83 -1.74 -6.06
CA ILE A 108 5.48 -2.26 -6.27
C ILE A 108 5.27 -2.63 -7.75
N ALA A 109 5.61 -1.73 -8.67
CA ALA A 109 5.48 -1.99 -10.11
C ALA A 109 6.34 -3.17 -10.57
N GLN A 110 7.56 -3.29 -10.06
CA GLN A 110 8.44 -4.42 -10.34
C GLN A 110 7.88 -5.73 -9.77
N ALA A 111 7.38 -5.73 -8.53
CA ALA A 111 6.72 -6.91 -7.97
C ALA A 111 5.49 -7.35 -8.77
N TYR A 112 4.74 -6.40 -9.35
CA TYR A 112 3.65 -6.72 -10.29
C TYR A 112 4.16 -7.25 -11.62
N ALA A 113 5.26 -6.73 -12.16
CA ALA A 113 5.86 -7.24 -13.40
C ALA A 113 6.42 -8.66 -13.22
N ASP A 114 7.15 -8.89 -12.12
CA ASP A 114 7.66 -10.21 -11.75
C ASP A 114 6.50 -11.20 -11.54
N ALA A 115 5.37 -10.75 -10.97
CA ALA A 115 4.15 -11.54 -10.86
C ALA A 115 3.47 -11.82 -12.20
N ARG A 116 3.59 -10.91 -13.18
CA ARG A 116 3.00 -11.04 -14.53
C ARG A 116 3.77 -12.04 -15.41
N ASP A 117 5.09 -12.11 -15.25
CA ASP A 117 5.97 -13.03 -15.99
C ASP A 117 5.95 -14.46 -15.45
N LEU A 118 5.30 -14.70 -14.31
CA LEU A 118 4.72 -16.01 -14.00
C LEU A 118 3.55 -16.26 -14.97
N ALA A 119 3.86 -16.48 -16.25
CA ALA A 119 2.91 -17.01 -17.22
C ALA A 119 2.40 -18.36 -16.70
N HIS A 120 1.09 -18.48 -16.53
CA HIS A 120 0.49 -19.67 -15.95
C HIS A 120 0.36 -20.73 -17.05
N ASP A 121 1.41 -21.53 -17.24
CA ASP A 121 1.40 -22.76 -18.06
C ASP A 121 0.26 -23.73 -17.68
N GLU A 122 -0.41 -23.48 -16.56
CA GLU A 122 -1.55 -24.22 -16.04
C GLU A 122 -2.87 -23.96 -16.79
N ILE A 123 -2.96 -22.96 -17.67
CA ILE A 123 -4.17 -22.71 -18.49
C ILE A 123 -4.03 -23.40 -19.84
N ASP A 124 -4.59 -24.60 -19.95
CA ASP A 124 -4.74 -25.31 -21.21
C ASP A 124 -5.89 -24.75 -22.06
N GLU A 125 -5.88 -25.07 -23.37
CA GLU A 125 -6.89 -24.63 -24.34
C GLU A 125 -8.31 -25.05 -23.90
N ALA A 126 -8.43 -26.24 -23.31
CA ALA A 126 -9.69 -26.77 -22.80
C ALA A 126 -10.26 -25.93 -21.64
N LEU A 127 -9.42 -25.53 -20.68
CA LEU A 127 -9.84 -24.63 -19.60
C LEU A 127 -10.22 -23.25 -20.14
N ALA A 128 -9.52 -22.75 -21.16
CA ALA A 128 -9.87 -21.49 -21.80
C ALA A 128 -11.26 -21.55 -22.46
N ASP A 129 -11.60 -22.67 -23.12
CA ASP A 129 -12.92 -22.90 -23.71
C ASP A 129 -14.03 -22.99 -22.64
N ASP A 130 -13.81 -23.77 -21.58
CA ASP A 130 -14.75 -23.86 -20.44
C ASP A 130 -15.02 -22.47 -19.83
N LEU A 131 -13.98 -21.63 -19.74
CA LEU A 131 -14.11 -20.26 -19.24
C LEU A 131 -14.92 -19.37 -20.17
N ARG A 132 -14.71 -19.45 -21.50
CA ARG A 132 -15.51 -18.71 -22.49
C ARG A 132 -16.98 -19.10 -22.42
N GLU A 133 -17.27 -20.40 -22.35
CA GLU A 133 -18.64 -20.92 -22.22
C GLU A 133 -19.30 -20.38 -20.94
N LEU A 134 -18.61 -20.49 -19.80
CA LEU A 134 -19.12 -19.99 -18.53
C LEU A 134 -19.37 -18.49 -18.56
N LEU A 135 -18.50 -17.69 -19.19
CA LEU A 135 -18.61 -16.24 -19.26
C LEU A 135 -19.78 -15.76 -20.14
N GLY A 136 -20.31 -16.60 -21.04
CA GLY A 136 -21.55 -16.34 -21.77
C GLY A 136 -22.81 -16.33 -20.89
N LEU A 137 -22.73 -16.84 -19.65
CA LEU A 137 -23.86 -16.90 -18.73
C LEU A 137 -24.02 -15.61 -17.89
N ARG A 138 -25.26 -15.27 -17.54
CA ARG A 138 -25.60 -14.06 -16.72
C ARG A 138 -24.86 -13.97 -15.38
N LEU A 139 -24.48 -15.11 -14.79
CA LEU A 139 -23.70 -15.21 -13.54
C LEU A 139 -22.37 -15.97 -13.75
N GLY A 140 -21.88 -15.97 -14.99
CA GLY A 140 -20.71 -16.70 -15.45
C GLY A 140 -19.42 -16.35 -14.74
N ARG A 141 -19.20 -15.04 -14.48
CA ARG A 141 -17.98 -14.50 -13.86
C ARG A 141 -17.60 -15.23 -12.56
N TRP A 142 -18.56 -15.45 -11.67
CA TRP A 142 -18.30 -16.12 -10.40
C TRP A 142 -17.98 -17.61 -10.56
N ARG A 143 -18.57 -18.29 -11.56
CA ARG A 143 -18.28 -19.70 -11.84
C ARG A 143 -16.92 -19.85 -12.52
N ALA A 144 -16.60 -18.98 -13.48
CA ALA A 144 -15.30 -18.90 -14.14
C ALA A 144 -14.18 -18.65 -13.12
N LEU A 145 -14.37 -17.71 -12.19
CA LEU A 145 -13.41 -17.45 -11.11
C LEU A 145 -13.22 -18.66 -10.20
N LYS A 146 -14.30 -19.35 -9.84
CA LYS A 146 -14.21 -20.59 -9.04
C LYS A 146 -13.51 -21.70 -9.79
N LEU A 147 -13.71 -21.82 -11.10
CA LEU A 147 -13.05 -22.82 -11.94
C LEU A 147 -11.54 -22.55 -12.02
N LEU A 148 -11.14 -21.31 -12.34
CA LEU A 148 -9.75 -20.84 -12.32
C LEU A 148 -9.09 -21.13 -10.97
N ARG A 149 -9.73 -20.73 -9.86
CA ARG A 149 -9.18 -20.94 -8.51
C ARG A 149 -9.07 -22.40 -8.09
N ARG A 150 -9.79 -23.32 -8.72
CA ARG A 150 -9.70 -24.76 -8.46
C ARG A 150 -8.65 -25.45 -9.32
N ARG A 151 -8.42 -24.95 -10.53
CA ARG A 151 -7.55 -25.57 -11.54
C ARG A 151 -6.17 -24.93 -11.60
N THR A 152 -6.02 -23.71 -11.08
CA THR A 152 -4.77 -22.95 -11.11
C THR A 152 -4.36 -22.49 -9.72
N THR A 153 -3.06 -22.24 -9.57
CA THR A 153 -2.46 -21.61 -8.38
C THR A 153 -2.56 -20.08 -8.40
N MET A 154 -3.24 -19.53 -9.42
CA MET A 154 -3.38 -18.11 -9.71
C MET A 154 -3.88 -17.31 -8.51
N ARG A 155 -3.26 -16.13 -8.27
CA ARG A 155 -3.74 -15.21 -7.24
C ARG A 155 -5.13 -14.71 -7.64
N LEU A 156 -5.91 -14.32 -6.64
CA LEU A 156 -7.29 -13.90 -6.89
C LEU A 156 -7.37 -12.69 -7.84
N ALA A 157 -6.44 -11.74 -7.71
CA ALA A 157 -6.35 -10.57 -8.58
C ALA A 157 -6.05 -10.99 -10.04
N ASP A 158 -5.03 -11.81 -10.24
CA ASP A 158 -4.63 -12.28 -11.58
C ASP A 158 -5.76 -13.08 -12.26
N ALA A 159 -6.51 -13.89 -11.50
CA ALA A 159 -7.66 -14.63 -12.00
C ALA A 159 -8.82 -13.70 -12.42
N PHE A 160 -9.01 -12.57 -11.72
CA PHE A 160 -9.97 -11.55 -12.13
C PHE A 160 -9.54 -10.83 -13.40
N ASP A 161 -8.27 -10.43 -13.49
CA ASP A 161 -7.71 -9.74 -14.65
C ASP A 161 -7.75 -10.63 -15.91
N TYR A 162 -7.49 -11.94 -15.75
CA TYR A 162 -7.59 -12.91 -16.83
C TYR A 162 -9.03 -13.02 -17.36
N ILE A 163 -10.02 -13.13 -16.47
CA ILE A 163 -11.45 -13.14 -16.83
C ILE A 163 -11.86 -11.85 -17.55
N ASP A 164 -11.38 -10.69 -17.08
CA ASP A 164 -11.66 -9.41 -17.72
C ASP A 164 -10.96 -9.24 -19.07
N THR A 165 -9.85 -9.92 -19.28
CA THR A 165 -9.17 -9.97 -20.57
C THR A 165 -9.95 -10.83 -21.57
N ILE A 166 -10.36 -12.05 -21.20
CA ILE A 166 -11.19 -12.91 -22.07
C ILE A 166 -12.48 -12.20 -22.48
N ARG A 167 -13.17 -11.56 -21.53
CA ARG A 167 -14.43 -10.85 -21.79
C ARG A 167 -14.25 -9.65 -22.73
N ARG A 168 -13.10 -8.98 -22.68
CA ARG A 168 -12.80 -7.88 -23.61
C ARG A 168 -12.54 -8.42 -25.02
N THR A 169 -11.79 -9.52 -25.13
CA THR A 169 -11.53 -10.16 -26.43
C THR A 169 -12.82 -10.69 -27.07
N SER A 170 -13.72 -11.31 -26.30
CA SER A 170 -14.98 -11.87 -26.80
C SER A 170 -16.04 -10.83 -27.20
N LEU A 171 -15.81 -9.54 -26.96
CA LEU A 171 -16.69 -8.44 -27.40
C LEU A 171 -16.23 -7.81 -28.72
N VAL A 172 -15.04 -8.17 -29.20
CA VAL A 172 -14.43 -7.62 -30.41
C VAL A 172 -14.64 -8.56 -31.62
N GLU A 173 -15.01 -9.82 -31.38
CA GLU A 173 -15.52 -10.77 -32.40
C GLU A 173 -17.05 -10.66 -32.55
#